data_AF-A0A2M7S9S8-F1
#
_entry.id   AF-A0A2M7S9S8-F1
#
_cell.length_a   1.000
_cell.length_b   1.000
_cell.length_c   1.000
_cell.angle_alpha   90.00
_cell.angle_beta   90.00
_cell.angle_gamma   90.00
#
_symmetry.space_group_name_H-M   'P 1'
#
loop_
_entity.id
_entity.type
_entity.pdbx_description
1 polymer ?
#
loop_
_entity_poly.entity_id
_entity_poly.type
_entity_poly.pdbx_seq_one_letter_code
_entity_poly.pdbx_strand_id
1 'polypeptide(L)'
;MHETIELIRNYWAGIRNTAARISKESRLRTYAFSVLGLAFVAGVYFMFHWLLTRLYSFEIIGPILIEKLLFIIFLTFLMMLVFSNVITAISTYYLSNDLHFLFSSPLRVESIFASKFFETVLQSSWAVLFFGIPVFLAYGIILKSSWFFYPLIPVFLLPFLVIPAGAGVMLTMLLIRVYPVKRIKEITLFISIALAAVLVIYFRFLQPERLANPEGFSALADYLTFLKGPSSTYLPSYWVSTLFLNTIRGKPTDMLFYFLMLLSSAGASYVFCKWVAEKIYYESWTKSLNKVSGRPVRFLMLEKLLGTRSMFNVLLLRDLRLFWRDVSQWSQIFLFLAIGVIYMFNLKSFRLQTSSTVLISFINLGFAGFVIAATGVRFSFPAISLEGKGFWLLKAAPYPMKTLLAEKFWTSYIPLLALGEVLVITSGILLKVNREIFFTGMFAVFLITLGLTGLAVGMGASYPKFKAKNPAEVGGSYGGIMYMVFALGYVGLMIFLLDRQAVQFLLFIAGFKQTYNLEAWISVAGTLLLTFYVTFNPLKNGLKFLEQYEWK
;
A
#
# COMPACT_ATOMS: atom_id res chain seq x y z
N MET A 1 -37.80 -1.30 2.39
CA MET A 1 -37.30 -2.36 1.49
C MET A 1 -37.45 -1.98 0.02
N HIS A 2 -38.54 -1.34 -0.40
CA HIS A 2 -38.67 -0.86 -1.78
C HIS A 2 -37.62 0.21 -2.15
N GLU A 3 -37.49 1.27 -1.34
CA GLU A 3 -36.49 2.34 -1.49
C GLU A 3 -35.04 1.83 -1.59
N THR A 4 -34.67 0.86 -0.75
CA THR A 4 -33.33 0.25 -0.75
C THR A 4 -33.04 -0.49 -2.05
N ILE A 5 -34.03 -1.18 -2.62
CA ILE A 5 -33.88 -1.92 -3.87
C ILE A 5 -33.70 -0.94 -5.03
N GLU A 6 -34.41 0.19 -5.03
CA GLU A 6 -34.26 1.22 -6.06
C GLU A 6 -32.89 1.89 -6.03
N LEU A 7 -32.35 2.19 -4.84
CA LEU A 7 -30.99 2.72 -4.71
C LEU A 7 -29.94 1.75 -5.25
N ILE A 8 -30.05 0.45 -4.91
CA ILE A 8 -29.15 -0.59 -5.41
C ILE A 8 -29.29 -0.74 -6.93
N ARG A 9 -30.51 -0.68 -7.48
CA ARG A 9 -30.76 -0.71 -8.93
C ARG A 9 -30.08 0.46 -9.65
N ASN A 10 -30.18 1.66 -9.09
CA ASN A 10 -29.54 2.86 -9.65
C ASN A 10 -28.01 2.77 -9.62
N TYR A 11 -27.44 2.19 -8.56
CA TYR A 11 -26.00 1.92 -8.48
C TYR A 11 -25.53 1.01 -9.64
N TRP A 12 -26.22 -0.11 -9.87
CA TRP A 12 -25.94 -1.01 -10.99
C TRP A 12 -26.14 -0.36 -12.35
N ALA A 13 -27.18 0.47 -12.51
CA ALA A 13 -27.42 1.23 -13.73
C ALA A 13 -26.27 2.22 -14.01
N GLY A 14 -25.73 2.87 -12.97
CA GLY A 14 -24.55 3.74 -13.07
C GLY A 14 -23.30 3.02 -13.57
N ILE A 15 -23.02 1.83 -13.02
CA ILE A 15 -21.92 0.97 -13.47
C ILE A 15 -22.11 0.57 -14.95
N ARG A 16 -23.32 0.13 -15.31
CA ARG A 16 -23.65 -0.26 -16.70
C ARG A 16 -23.47 0.90 -17.68
N ASN A 17 -23.95 2.10 -17.32
CA ASN A 17 -23.82 3.29 -18.18
C ASN A 17 -22.37 3.75 -18.31
N THR A 18 -21.59 3.63 -17.25
CA THR A 18 -20.14 3.91 -17.29
C THR A 18 -19.43 2.93 -18.19
N ALA A 19 -19.76 1.63 -18.10
CA ALA A 19 -19.21 0.59 -18.98
C ALA A 19 -19.60 0.81 -20.45
N ALA A 20 -20.82 1.28 -20.73
CA ALA A 20 -21.28 1.57 -22.09
C ALA A 20 -20.58 2.77 -22.73
N ARG A 21 -20.13 3.75 -21.94
CA ARG A 21 -19.48 4.99 -22.41
C ARG A 21 -17.95 4.93 -22.48
N ILE A 22 -17.36 3.74 -22.39
CA ILE A 22 -15.91 3.55 -22.45
C ILE A 22 -15.38 3.89 -23.87
N SER A 23 -14.52 4.92 -23.96
CA SER A 23 -13.81 5.32 -25.19
C SER A 23 -12.90 4.20 -25.73
N LYS A 24 -12.52 4.24 -27.02
CA LYS A 24 -11.66 3.21 -27.64
C LYS A 24 -10.35 2.98 -26.88
N GLU A 25 -9.68 4.05 -26.46
CA GLU A 25 -8.44 3.99 -25.67
C GLU A 25 -8.68 3.35 -24.27
N SER A 26 -9.81 3.66 -23.65
CA SER A 26 -10.22 3.06 -22.38
C SER A 26 -10.62 1.58 -22.51
N ARG A 27 -11.12 1.13 -23.67
CA ARG A 27 -11.41 -0.30 -23.93
C ARG A 27 -10.14 -1.14 -24.01
N LEU A 28 -9.11 -0.66 -24.72
CA LEU A 28 -7.82 -1.36 -24.79
C LEU A 28 -7.21 -1.51 -23.39
N ARG A 29 -7.27 -0.44 -22.60
CA ARG A 29 -6.83 -0.44 -21.21
C ARG A 29 -7.63 -1.45 -20.36
N THR A 30 -8.95 -1.48 -20.47
CA THR A 30 -9.79 -2.46 -19.75
C THR A 30 -9.44 -3.88 -20.15
N TYR A 31 -9.27 -4.16 -21.44
CA TYR A 31 -8.85 -5.48 -21.92
C TYR A 31 -7.48 -5.88 -21.35
N ALA A 32 -6.49 -4.99 -21.40
CA ALA A 32 -5.17 -5.24 -20.84
C ALA A 32 -5.23 -5.54 -19.33
N PHE A 33 -6.02 -4.78 -18.56
CA PHE A 33 -6.23 -5.05 -17.13
C PHE A 33 -6.98 -6.36 -16.88
N SER A 34 -7.95 -6.72 -17.71
CA SER A 34 -8.65 -8.00 -17.61
C SER A 34 -7.71 -9.18 -17.88
N VAL A 35 -6.86 -9.10 -18.91
CA VAL A 35 -5.86 -10.14 -19.21
C VAL A 35 -4.85 -10.26 -18.07
N LEU A 36 -4.31 -9.14 -17.57
CA LEU A 36 -3.41 -9.14 -16.42
C LEU A 36 -4.08 -9.70 -15.17
N GLY A 37 -5.35 -9.35 -14.92
CA GLY A 37 -6.13 -9.88 -13.80
C GLY A 37 -6.33 -11.38 -13.88
N LEU A 38 -6.67 -11.91 -15.06
CA LEU A 38 -6.81 -13.35 -15.29
C LEU A 38 -5.47 -14.09 -15.15
N ALA A 39 -4.39 -13.55 -15.72
CA ALA A 39 -3.04 -14.10 -15.56
C ALA A 39 -2.62 -14.14 -14.09
N PHE A 40 -2.95 -13.10 -13.32
CA PHE A 40 -2.70 -13.06 -11.88
C PHE A 40 -3.51 -14.12 -11.12
N VAL A 41 -4.82 -14.26 -11.39
CA VAL A 41 -5.68 -15.29 -10.79
C VAL A 41 -5.15 -16.69 -11.08
N ALA A 42 -4.77 -16.95 -12.33
CA ALA A 42 -4.14 -18.21 -12.72
C ALA A 42 -2.83 -18.44 -11.95
N GLY A 43 -1.98 -17.42 -11.84
CA GLY A 43 -0.74 -17.47 -11.05
C GLY A 43 -0.98 -17.81 -9.58
N VAL A 44 -1.97 -17.17 -8.93
CA VAL A 44 -2.36 -17.48 -7.55
C VAL A 44 -2.84 -18.93 -7.41
N TYR A 45 -3.68 -19.40 -8.34
CA TYR A 45 -4.13 -20.79 -8.37
C TYR A 45 -2.96 -21.76 -8.47
N PHE A 46 -2.06 -21.58 -9.45
CA PHE A 46 -0.91 -22.47 -9.64
C PHE A 46 0.04 -22.44 -8.44
N MET A 47 0.29 -21.27 -7.86
CA MET A 47 1.13 -21.14 -6.67
C MET A 47 0.54 -21.89 -5.47
N PHE A 48 -0.76 -21.72 -5.19
CA PHE A 48 -1.42 -22.43 -4.09
C PHE A 48 -1.54 -23.93 -4.36
N HIS A 49 -1.81 -24.33 -5.60
CA HIS A 49 -1.84 -25.73 -5.98
C HIS A 49 -0.47 -26.40 -5.77
N TRP A 50 0.61 -25.74 -6.19
CA TRP A 50 1.97 -26.19 -5.96
C TRP A 50 2.30 -26.29 -4.46
N LEU A 51 2.00 -25.24 -3.70
CA LEU A 51 2.24 -25.18 -2.25
C LEU A 51 1.50 -26.31 -1.53
N LEU A 52 0.19 -26.43 -1.76
CA LEU A 52 -0.65 -27.43 -1.10
C LEU A 52 -0.28 -28.86 -1.50
N THR A 53 0.10 -29.11 -2.76
CA THR A 53 0.60 -30.43 -3.18
C THR A 53 1.89 -30.79 -2.44
N ARG A 54 2.80 -29.82 -2.28
CA ARG A 54 4.02 -30.01 -1.50
C ARG A 54 3.73 -30.25 -0.02
N LEU A 55 2.79 -29.51 0.56
CA LEU A 55 2.39 -29.70 1.95
C LEU A 55 1.70 -31.05 2.18
N TYR A 56 0.86 -31.48 1.25
CA TYR A 56 0.15 -32.77 1.34
C TYR A 56 1.09 -33.97 1.22
N SER A 57 2.25 -33.81 0.54
CA SER A 57 3.23 -34.89 0.38
C SER A 57 3.90 -35.35 1.69
N PHE A 58 3.75 -34.59 2.78
CA PHE A 58 4.20 -35.02 4.11
C PHE A 58 3.15 -35.93 4.78
N GLU A 59 3.34 -37.24 4.72
CA GLU A 59 2.33 -38.28 5.04
C GLU A 59 1.62 -38.11 6.41
N ILE A 60 2.31 -37.64 7.44
CA ILE A 60 1.76 -37.57 8.81
C ILE A 60 1.26 -36.15 9.17
N ILE A 61 1.95 -35.11 8.67
CA ILE A 61 1.72 -33.71 9.09
C ILE A 61 0.91 -32.93 8.06
N GLY A 62 0.93 -33.35 6.79
CA GLY A 62 0.37 -32.65 5.66
C GLY A 62 -1.11 -32.26 5.82
N PRO A 63 -2.02 -33.20 6.14
CA PRO A 63 -3.43 -32.89 6.34
C PRO A 63 -3.69 -31.85 7.45
N ILE A 64 -3.00 -31.99 8.59
CA ILE A 64 -3.11 -31.05 9.73
C ILE A 64 -2.63 -29.66 9.31
N LEU A 65 -1.55 -29.60 8.52
CA LEU A 65 -0.99 -28.33 8.05
C LEU A 65 -1.92 -27.62 7.07
N ILE A 66 -2.58 -28.36 6.18
CA ILE A 66 -3.55 -27.81 5.22
C ILE A 66 -4.77 -27.23 5.94
N GLU A 67 -5.29 -27.94 6.95
CA GLU A 67 -6.40 -27.44 7.77
C GLU A 67 -6.02 -26.16 8.53
N LYS A 68 -4.81 -26.16 9.11
CA LYS A 68 -4.28 -24.99 9.81
C LYS A 68 -4.06 -23.81 8.86
N LEU A 69 -3.54 -24.07 7.66
CA LEU A 69 -3.33 -23.06 6.63
C LEU A 69 -4.67 -22.42 6.21
N LEU A 70 -5.72 -23.23 6.04
CA LEU A 70 -7.06 -22.70 5.72
C LEU A 70 -7.59 -21.79 6.83
N PHE A 71 -7.43 -22.18 8.10
CA PHE A 71 -7.79 -21.34 9.24
C PHE A 71 -7.01 -20.01 9.25
N ILE A 72 -5.68 -20.06 9.01
CA ILE A 72 -4.82 -18.87 8.93
C ILE A 72 -5.26 -17.95 7.79
N ILE A 73 -5.63 -18.49 6.62
CA ILE A 73 -6.15 -17.72 5.49
C ILE A 73 -7.43 -16.99 5.88
N PHE A 74 -8.42 -17.68 6.45
CA PHE A 74 -9.68 -17.05 6.87
C PHE A 74 -9.50 -16.06 8.01
N LEU A 75 -8.59 -16.31 8.95
CA LEU A 75 -8.27 -15.36 10.02
C LEU A 75 -7.62 -14.10 9.45
N THR A 76 -6.70 -14.27 8.49
CA THR A 76 -6.05 -13.16 7.80
C THR A 76 -7.08 -12.35 7.01
N PHE A 77 -8.00 -13.00 6.30
CA PHE A 77 -9.10 -12.34 5.62
C PHE A 77 -10.02 -11.61 6.59
N LEU A 78 -10.39 -12.21 7.73
CA LEU A 78 -11.22 -11.57 8.74
C LEU A 78 -10.56 -10.26 9.23
N MET A 79 -9.29 -10.32 9.61
CA MET A 79 -8.56 -9.15 10.07
C MET A 79 -8.48 -8.09 8.97
N MET A 80 -7.97 -8.44 7.79
CA MET A 80 -7.85 -7.48 6.68
C MET A 80 -9.20 -6.87 6.30
N LEU A 81 -10.28 -7.65 6.28
CA LEU A 81 -11.62 -7.16 5.97
C LEU A 81 -12.14 -6.21 7.04
N VAL A 82 -11.95 -6.47 8.34
CA VAL A 82 -12.38 -5.51 9.38
C VAL A 82 -11.72 -4.16 9.14
N PHE A 83 -10.39 -4.14 8.98
CA PHE A 83 -9.66 -2.90 8.77
C PHE A 83 -10.01 -2.20 7.45
N SER A 84 -10.11 -2.96 6.35
CA SER A 84 -10.52 -2.44 5.05
C SER A 84 -11.95 -1.87 5.09
N ASN A 85 -12.88 -2.52 5.80
CA ASN A 85 -14.23 -2.02 5.97
C ASN A 85 -14.29 -0.75 6.82
N VAL A 86 -13.42 -0.57 7.82
CA VAL A 86 -13.35 0.71 8.56
C VAL A 86 -12.96 1.85 7.61
N ILE A 87 -11.93 1.64 6.78
CA ILE A 87 -11.47 2.68 5.82
C ILE A 87 -12.54 2.96 4.77
N THR A 88 -13.12 1.90 4.19
CA THR A 88 -14.15 1.99 3.16
C THR A 88 -15.40 2.66 3.71
N ALA A 89 -15.83 2.31 4.92
CA ALA A 89 -17.02 2.89 5.57
C ALA A 89 -16.88 4.41 5.77
N ILE A 90 -15.69 4.91 6.11
CA ILE A 90 -15.45 6.36 6.19
C ILE A 90 -15.75 7.03 4.83
N SER A 91 -15.26 6.42 3.75
CA SER A 91 -15.41 6.97 2.41
C SER A 91 -16.86 6.92 1.90
N THR A 92 -17.59 5.85 2.20
CA THR A 92 -18.97 5.63 1.72
C THR A 92 -20.01 6.35 2.58
N TYR A 93 -19.87 6.34 3.91
CA TYR A 93 -20.88 6.88 4.84
C TYR A 93 -20.70 8.36 5.19
N TYR A 94 -19.51 8.94 5.01
CA TYR A 94 -19.25 10.32 5.46
C TYR A 94 -18.65 11.23 4.38
N LEU A 95 -17.93 10.69 3.40
CA LEU A 95 -17.24 11.49 2.38
C LEU A 95 -17.88 11.39 0.98
N SER A 96 -18.89 10.52 0.81
CA SER A 96 -19.50 10.31 -0.49
C SER A 96 -20.31 11.54 -0.93
N ASN A 97 -20.11 11.98 -2.17
CA ASN A 97 -20.71 13.23 -2.69
C ASN A 97 -22.24 13.14 -2.83
N ASP A 98 -22.77 11.94 -2.97
CA ASP A 98 -24.21 11.67 -3.10
C ASP A 98 -24.97 11.80 -1.77
N LEU A 99 -24.27 11.79 -0.62
CA LEU A 99 -24.91 11.88 0.70
C LEU A 99 -25.70 13.17 0.87
N HIS A 100 -25.20 14.29 0.36
CA HIS A 100 -25.94 15.57 0.42
C HIS A 100 -27.30 15.47 -0.28
N PHE A 101 -27.34 14.81 -1.45
CA PHE A 101 -28.57 14.58 -2.19
C PHE A 101 -29.48 13.58 -1.47
N LEU A 102 -28.93 12.44 -1.02
CA LEU A 102 -29.68 11.39 -0.33
C LEU A 102 -30.34 11.89 0.96
N PHE A 103 -29.62 12.65 1.80
CA PHE A 103 -30.17 13.22 3.03
C PHE A 103 -31.13 14.39 2.80
N SER A 104 -31.11 15.03 1.62
CA SER A 104 -32.09 16.07 1.23
C SER A 104 -33.37 15.49 0.61
N SER A 105 -33.34 14.22 0.21
CA SER A 105 -34.48 13.51 -0.37
C SER A 105 -35.36 12.88 0.72
N PRO A 106 -36.66 12.60 0.46
CA PRO A 106 -37.58 12.01 1.44
C PRO A 106 -37.32 10.50 1.67
N LEU A 107 -36.06 10.10 1.72
CA LEU A 107 -35.63 8.73 2.00
C LEU A 107 -35.40 8.55 3.49
N ARG A 108 -35.78 7.39 4.02
CA ARG A 108 -35.51 7.08 5.43
C ARG A 108 -34.02 6.82 5.66
N VAL A 109 -33.50 7.18 6.84
CA VAL A 109 -32.08 7.03 7.19
C VAL A 109 -31.64 5.56 7.13
N GLU A 110 -32.55 4.64 7.44
CA GLU A 110 -32.32 3.20 7.35
C GLU A 110 -32.12 2.73 5.91
N SER A 111 -32.86 3.31 4.96
CA SER A 111 -32.74 3.00 3.54
C SER A 111 -31.40 3.46 2.98
N ILE A 112 -30.95 4.65 3.40
CA ILE A 112 -29.62 5.19 3.08
C ILE A 112 -28.53 4.30 3.69
N PHE A 113 -28.68 3.94 4.98
CA PHE A 113 -27.73 3.08 5.68
C PHE A 113 -27.57 1.72 5.00
N ALA A 114 -28.69 1.06 4.65
CA ALA A 114 -28.67 -0.26 4.01
C ALA A 114 -28.03 -0.21 2.62
N SER A 115 -28.31 0.83 1.83
CA SER A 115 -27.67 1.05 0.53
C SER A 115 -26.15 1.21 0.67
N LYS A 116 -25.71 2.07 1.60
CA LYS A 116 -24.29 2.28 1.89
C LYS A 116 -23.61 1.06 2.52
N PHE A 117 -24.35 0.23 3.25
CA PHE A 117 -23.83 -1.03 3.81
C PHE A 117 -23.50 -2.00 2.69
N PHE A 118 -24.43 -2.17 1.75
CA PHE A 118 -24.24 -3.02 0.57
C PHE A 118 -23.07 -2.52 -0.28
N GLU A 119 -23.01 -1.21 -0.54
CA GLU A 119 -21.89 -0.59 -1.26
C GLU A 119 -20.54 -0.86 -0.56
N THR A 120 -20.50 -0.73 0.77
CA THR A 120 -19.29 -0.97 1.57
C THR A 120 -18.85 -2.44 1.54
N VAL A 121 -19.79 -3.39 1.68
CA VAL A 121 -19.51 -4.83 1.59
C VAL A 121 -18.91 -5.17 0.23
N LEU A 122 -19.48 -4.67 -0.87
CA LEU A 122 -18.97 -4.92 -2.21
C LEU A 122 -17.58 -4.29 -2.42
N GLN A 123 -17.42 -3.01 -2.07
CA GLN A 123 -16.17 -2.27 -2.27
C GLN A 123 -15.01 -2.79 -1.40
N SER A 124 -15.27 -3.33 -0.21
CA SER A 124 -14.21 -3.87 0.63
C SER A 124 -13.91 -5.34 0.34
N SER A 125 -14.86 -6.09 -0.23
CA SER A 125 -14.74 -7.56 -0.34
C SER A 125 -14.33 -8.07 -1.72
N TRP A 126 -14.34 -7.23 -2.76
CA TRP A 126 -14.02 -7.66 -4.13
C TRP A 126 -12.66 -8.35 -4.23
N ALA A 127 -11.64 -7.85 -3.51
CA ALA A 127 -10.30 -8.41 -3.51
C ALA A 127 -10.28 -9.81 -2.89
N VAL A 128 -10.96 -10.02 -1.75
CA VAL A 128 -11.03 -11.32 -1.09
C VAL A 128 -11.80 -12.34 -1.94
N LEU A 129 -12.86 -11.93 -2.63
CA LEU A 129 -13.54 -12.81 -3.58
C LEU A 129 -12.63 -13.16 -4.76
N PHE A 130 -12.00 -12.16 -5.37
CA PHE A 130 -11.15 -12.34 -6.55
C PHE A 130 -9.91 -13.21 -6.26
N PHE A 131 -9.25 -13.01 -5.12
CA PHE A 131 -8.06 -13.78 -4.73
C PHE A 131 -8.40 -15.06 -3.96
N GLY A 132 -9.50 -15.10 -3.22
CA GLY A 132 -9.90 -16.26 -2.43
C GLY A 132 -10.41 -17.41 -3.29
N ILE A 133 -11.19 -17.14 -4.33
CA ILE A 133 -11.73 -18.18 -5.22
C ILE A 133 -10.63 -19.12 -5.76
N PRO A 134 -9.55 -18.67 -6.43
CA PRO A 134 -8.53 -19.58 -6.94
C PRO A 134 -7.85 -20.40 -5.83
N VAL A 135 -7.69 -19.82 -4.63
CA VAL A 135 -7.17 -20.55 -3.47
C VAL A 135 -8.10 -21.68 -3.09
N PHE A 136 -9.39 -21.41 -2.92
CA PHE A 136 -10.39 -22.41 -2.54
C PHE A 136 -10.60 -23.49 -3.61
N LEU A 137 -10.46 -23.13 -4.90
CA LEU A 137 -10.44 -24.10 -6.00
C LEU A 137 -9.27 -25.09 -5.84
N ALA A 138 -8.07 -24.60 -5.53
CA ALA A 138 -6.91 -25.46 -5.30
C ALA A 138 -7.10 -26.42 -4.11
N TYR A 139 -7.73 -25.95 -3.02
CA TYR A 139 -8.11 -26.80 -1.88
C TYR A 139 -9.10 -27.90 -2.28
N GLY A 140 -10.13 -27.56 -3.07
CA GLY A 140 -11.14 -28.52 -3.53
C GLY A 140 -10.54 -29.64 -4.37
N ILE A 141 -9.58 -29.31 -5.25
CA ILE A 141 -8.92 -30.29 -6.13
C ILE A 141 -7.99 -31.22 -5.34
N ILE A 142 -7.17 -30.67 -4.45
CA ILE A 142 -6.15 -31.46 -3.71
C ILE A 142 -6.79 -32.38 -2.69
N LEU A 143 -7.84 -31.91 -2.01
CA LEU A 143 -8.59 -32.71 -1.06
C LEU A 143 -9.65 -33.62 -1.73
N LYS A 144 -9.64 -33.72 -3.07
CA LYS A 144 -10.54 -34.56 -3.88
C LYS A 144 -12.02 -34.35 -3.55
N SER A 145 -12.43 -33.09 -3.46
CA SER A 145 -13.80 -32.72 -3.12
C SER A 145 -14.79 -33.00 -4.26
N SER A 146 -16.06 -33.20 -3.90
CA SER A 146 -17.16 -33.35 -4.85
C SER A 146 -17.41 -32.07 -5.66
N TRP A 147 -17.94 -32.21 -6.87
CA TRP A 147 -18.28 -31.07 -7.74
C TRP A 147 -19.25 -30.07 -7.08
N PHE A 148 -20.11 -30.53 -6.16
CA PHE A 148 -21.02 -29.67 -5.39
C PHE A 148 -20.32 -28.63 -4.51
N PHE A 149 -19.04 -28.83 -4.17
CA PHE A 149 -18.28 -27.89 -3.36
C PHE A 149 -18.06 -26.55 -4.07
N TYR A 150 -17.78 -26.54 -5.37
CA TYR A 150 -17.38 -25.33 -6.08
C TYR A 150 -18.47 -24.24 -6.14
N PRO A 151 -19.75 -24.55 -6.44
CA PRO A 151 -20.82 -23.57 -6.37
C PRO A 151 -21.16 -23.10 -4.94
N LEU A 152 -20.83 -23.89 -3.92
CA LEU A 152 -21.09 -23.54 -2.51
C LEU A 152 -20.09 -22.53 -1.94
N ILE A 153 -18.88 -22.42 -2.52
CA ILE A 153 -17.85 -21.45 -2.10
C ILE A 153 -18.43 -20.02 -1.97
N PRO A 154 -19.05 -19.42 -3.00
CA PRO A 154 -19.61 -18.06 -2.87
C PRO A 154 -20.73 -17.98 -1.82
N VAL A 155 -21.54 -19.04 -1.68
CA VAL A 155 -22.63 -19.10 -0.69
C VAL A 155 -22.08 -19.03 0.73
N PHE A 156 -20.96 -19.71 1.00
CA PHE A 156 -20.31 -19.68 2.31
C PHE A 156 -19.57 -18.38 2.59
N LEU A 157 -18.98 -17.77 1.55
CA LEU A 157 -18.27 -16.51 1.68
C LEU A 157 -19.21 -15.33 1.95
N LEU A 158 -20.42 -15.30 1.38
CA LEU A 158 -21.33 -14.17 1.54
C LEU A 158 -21.65 -13.83 3.01
N PRO A 159 -22.10 -14.76 3.87
CA PRO A 159 -22.29 -14.49 5.30
C PRO A 159 -20.98 -14.09 6.00
N PHE A 160 -19.87 -14.73 5.63
CA PHE A 160 -18.56 -14.41 6.21
C PHE A 160 -18.13 -12.97 5.94
N LEU A 161 -18.43 -12.41 4.76
CA LEU A 161 -18.07 -11.03 4.40
C LEU A 161 -18.89 -9.98 5.16
N VAL A 162 -20.14 -10.31 5.52
CA VAL A 162 -21.05 -9.39 6.23
C VAL A 162 -20.58 -9.14 7.67
N ILE A 163 -20.05 -10.16 8.35
CA ILE A 163 -19.60 -10.06 9.75
C ILE A 163 -18.49 -9.00 9.95
N PRO A 164 -17.35 -9.04 9.23
CA PRO A 164 -16.31 -8.02 9.34
C PRO A 164 -16.76 -6.66 8.81
N ALA A 165 -17.69 -6.62 7.83
CA ALA A 165 -18.28 -5.37 7.37
C ALA A 165 -19.11 -4.68 8.47
N GLY A 166 -19.95 -5.44 9.18
CA GLY A 166 -20.68 -4.93 10.34
C GLY A 166 -19.75 -4.41 11.43
N ALA A 167 -18.73 -5.19 11.79
CA ALA A 167 -17.73 -4.76 12.78
C ALA A 167 -17.01 -3.47 12.35
N GLY A 168 -16.56 -3.38 11.09
CA GLY A 168 -15.85 -2.21 10.58
C GLY A 168 -16.73 -0.96 10.47
N VAL A 169 -17.97 -1.10 10.00
CA VAL A 169 -18.95 -0.03 9.89
C VAL A 169 -19.34 0.50 11.28
N MET A 170 -19.57 -0.39 12.24
CA MET A 170 -19.88 -0.01 13.63
C MET A 170 -18.71 0.73 14.29
N LEU A 171 -17.50 0.20 14.15
CA LEU A 171 -16.28 0.83 14.67
C LEU A 171 -16.10 2.23 14.06
N THR A 172 -16.36 2.38 12.76
CA THR A 172 -16.32 3.68 12.07
C THR A 172 -17.32 4.68 12.64
N MET A 173 -18.58 4.28 12.82
CA MET A 173 -19.61 5.16 13.39
C MET A 173 -19.26 5.60 14.81
N LEU A 174 -18.74 4.68 15.64
CA LEU A 174 -18.29 5.01 17.00
C LEU A 174 -17.09 5.96 17.00
N LEU A 175 -16.10 5.72 16.12
CA LEU A 175 -14.93 6.58 16.00
C LEU A 175 -15.31 8.01 15.59
N ILE A 176 -16.20 8.16 14.61
CA ILE A 176 -16.61 9.47 14.12
C ILE A 176 -17.51 10.20 15.13
N ARG A 177 -18.26 9.45 15.94
CA ARG A 177 -19.01 10.04 17.05
C ARG A 177 -18.09 10.70 18.08
N VAL A 178 -16.95 10.07 18.39
CA VAL A 178 -15.96 10.58 19.36
C VAL A 178 -15.04 11.63 18.74
N TYR A 179 -14.57 11.39 17.52
CA TYR A 179 -13.61 12.23 16.83
C TYR A 179 -14.26 12.91 15.61
N PRO A 180 -14.25 14.24 15.51
CA PRO A 180 -14.82 14.92 14.35
C PRO A 180 -14.09 14.47 13.07
N VAL A 181 -14.86 14.25 11.99
CA VAL A 181 -14.46 13.78 10.64
C VAL A 181 -13.25 14.51 10.04
N LYS A 182 -12.90 15.70 10.53
CA LYS A 182 -11.67 16.41 10.16
C LYS A 182 -10.40 15.63 10.48
N ARG A 183 -10.45 14.77 11.50
CA ARG A 183 -9.39 13.86 11.88
C ARG A 183 -9.48 12.54 11.12
N ILE A 184 -10.30 12.38 10.08
CA ILE A 184 -10.32 11.15 9.27
C ILE A 184 -8.91 10.74 8.86
N LYS A 185 -8.06 11.67 8.43
CA LYS A 185 -6.67 11.37 8.08
C LYS A 185 -5.86 10.83 9.26
N GLU A 186 -6.06 11.37 10.46
CA GLU A 186 -5.43 10.91 11.72
C GLU A 186 -6.01 9.56 12.16
N ILE A 187 -7.32 9.38 12.05
CA ILE A 187 -8.06 8.15 12.37
C ILE A 187 -7.62 7.03 11.43
N THR A 188 -7.56 7.28 10.12
CA THR A 188 -7.08 6.33 9.12
C THR A 188 -5.60 5.98 9.34
N LEU A 189 -4.75 6.95 9.69
CA LEU A 189 -3.36 6.66 10.09
C LEU A 189 -3.33 5.79 11.35
N PHE A 190 -4.10 6.12 12.39
CA PHE A 190 -4.15 5.36 13.62
C PHE A 190 -4.63 3.93 13.37
N ILE A 191 -5.68 3.74 12.57
CA ILE A 191 -6.19 2.44 12.15
C ILE A 191 -5.13 1.66 11.37
N SER A 192 -4.38 2.32 10.49
CA SER A 192 -3.32 1.70 9.70
C SER A 192 -2.15 1.24 10.56
N ILE A 193 -1.74 2.06 11.54
CA ILE A 193 -0.72 1.71 12.53
C ILE A 193 -1.22 0.57 13.43
N ALA A 194 -2.47 0.62 13.87
CA ALA A 194 -3.08 -0.44 14.66
C ALA A 194 -3.14 -1.76 13.88
N LEU A 195 -3.53 -1.73 12.60
CA LEU A 195 -3.49 -2.90 11.71
C LEU A 195 -2.06 -3.45 11.60
N ALA A 196 -1.08 -2.59 11.33
CA ALA A 196 0.31 -3.00 11.20
C ALA A 196 0.81 -3.62 12.51
N ALA A 197 0.50 -3.03 13.66
CA ALA A 197 0.86 -3.57 14.97
C ALA A 197 0.19 -4.93 15.22
N VAL A 198 -1.11 -5.07 14.96
CA VAL A 198 -1.83 -6.34 15.10
C VAL A 198 -1.26 -7.41 14.17
N LEU A 199 -0.96 -7.08 12.92
CA LEU A 199 -0.33 -8.00 11.97
C LEU A 199 1.08 -8.41 12.42
N VAL A 200 1.91 -7.47 12.88
CA VAL A 200 3.26 -7.77 13.38
C VAL A 200 3.19 -8.66 14.62
N ILE A 201 2.31 -8.33 15.56
CA ILE A 201 2.07 -9.15 16.75
C ILE A 201 1.60 -10.55 16.34
N TYR A 202 0.65 -10.63 15.40
CA TYR A 202 0.13 -11.89 14.85
C TYR A 202 1.24 -12.73 14.19
N PHE A 203 2.02 -12.15 13.28
CA PHE A 203 3.15 -12.83 12.63
C PHE A 203 4.21 -13.27 13.64
N ARG A 204 4.45 -12.47 14.70
CA ARG A 204 5.37 -12.82 15.77
C ARG A 204 4.83 -13.95 16.64
N PHE A 205 3.53 -13.99 16.91
CA PHE A 205 2.86 -15.11 17.58
C PHE A 205 2.91 -16.40 16.75
N LEU A 206 2.86 -16.30 15.42
CA LEU A 206 3.02 -17.45 14.53
C LEU A 206 4.43 -18.06 14.57
N GLN A 207 5.43 -17.36 15.12
CA GLN A 207 6.83 -17.82 15.26
C GLN A 207 7.34 -18.56 14.00
N PRO A 208 7.31 -17.95 12.80
CA PRO A 208 7.73 -18.61 11.56
C PRO A 208 9.19 -19.09 11.63
N GLU A 209 10.01 -18.43 12.45
CA GLU A 209 11.41 -18.80 12.75
C GLU A 209 11.54 -20.18 13.40
N ARG A 210 10.53 -20.64 14.17
CA ARG A 210 10.49 -21.99 14.75
C ARG A 210 9.94 -23.03 13.79
N LEU A 211 9.11 -22.64 12.83
CA LEU A 211 8.66 -23.53 11.74
C LEU A 211 9.81 -23.86 10.77
N ALA A 212 10.83 -23.02 10.68
CA ALA A 212 11.98 -23.17 9.78
C ALA A 212 13.16 -23.98 10.37
N ASN A 213 13.21 -24.20 11.69
CA ASN A 213 14.29 -24.91 12.38
C ASN A 213 13.75 -26.17 13.11
N PRO A 214 13.77 -27.35 12.46
CA PRO A 214 13.25 -28.61 13.02
C PRO A 214 14.04 -29.14 14.23
N GLU A 215 15.26 -28.67 14.44
CA GLU A 215 16.22 -29.19 15.44
C GLU A 215 15.85 -28.84 16.89
N GLY A 216 14.96 -27.87 17.11
CA GLY A 216 14.51 -27.43 18.45
C GLY A 216 13.32 -28.18 19.03
N PHE A 217 12.68 -29.09 18.28
CA PHE A 217 11.55 -29.88 18.75
C PHE A 217 12.03 -31.26 19.21
N SER A 218 12.45 -31.37 20.47
CA SER A 218 12.81 -32.64 21.10
C SER A 218 11.62 -33.61 21.25
N ALA A 219 10.39 -33.16 21.01
CA ALA A 219 9.21 -34.01 20.92
C ALA A 219 8.35 -33.59 19.72
N LEU A 220 8.15 -34.52 18.78
CA LEU A 220 7.17 -34.39 17.69
C LEU A 220 5.75 -34.11 18.23
N ALA A 221 5.48 -34.51 19.47
CA ALA A 221 4.26 -34.19 20.23
C ALA A 221 4.11 -32.69 20.53
N ASP A 222 5.19 -31.96 20.86
CA ASP A 222 5.17 -30.52 21.13
C ASP A 222 4.99 -29.71 19.84
N TYR A 223 5.53 -30.20 18.73
CA TYR A 223 5.26 -29.64 17.40
C TYR A 223 3.80 -29.85 17.00
N LEU A 224 3.24 -31.03 17.26
CA LEU A 224 1.83 -31.34 16.97
C LEU A 224 0.85 -30.56 17.87
N THR A 225 1.16 -30.33 19.15
CA THR A 225 0.34 -29.45 20.02
C THR A 225 0.48 -27.97 19.65
N PHE A 226 1.65 -27.52 19.21
CA PHE A 226 1.84 -26.18 18.64
C PHE A 226 1.08 -25.98 17.32
N LEU A 227 1.09 -26.97 16.42
CA LEU A 227 0.29 -26.95 15.18
C LEU A 227 -1.22 -27.00 15.46
N LYS A 228 -1.63 -27.74 16.48
CA LYS A 228 -2.99 -27.70 17.07
C LYS A 228 -3.26 -26.43 17.88
N GLY A 229 -2.32 -25.48 17.94
CA GLY A 229 -2.36 -24.28 18.79
C GLY A 229 -3.67 -23.51 18.70
N PRO A 230 -4.02 -22.74 19.75
CA PRO A 230 -5.39 -22.34 20.07
C PRO A 230 -6.09 -21.65 18.90
N SER A 231 -6.91 -22.40 18.18
CA SER A 231 -7.95 -21.84 17.33
C SER A 231 -9.09 -21.46 18.25
N SER A 232 -9.32 -20.15 18.45
CA SER A 232 -10.50 -19.70 19.20
C SER A 232 -11.76 -20.16 18.47
N THR A 233 -12.48 -21.10 19.07
CA THR A 233 -13.72 -21.67 18.56
C THR A 233 -14.81 -20.61 18.36
N TYR A 234 -14.65 -19.42 18.95
CA TYR A 234 -15.60 -18.31 18.88
C TYR A 234 -15.39 -17.36 17.70
N LEU A 235 -14.34 -17.54 16.88
CA LEU A 235 -14.07 -16.65 15.76
C LEU A 235 -14.82 -17.08 14.49
N PRO A 236 -15.39 -16.13 13.70
CA PRO A 236 -16.00 -16.43 12.41
C PRO A 236 -15.05 -17.13 11.43
N SER A 237 -13.75 -16.87 11.53
CA SER A 237 -12.73 -17.54 10.71
C SER A 237 -12.67 -19.05 11.00
N TYR A 238 -12.89 -19.47 12.25
CA TYR A 238 -12.98 -20.87 12.62
C TYR A 238 -14.22 -21.49 11.96
N TRP A 239 -15.38 -20.86 12.11
CA TRP A 239 -16.66 -21.38 11.59
C TRP A 239 -16.65 -21.58 10.08
N VAL A 240 -16.05 -20.66 9.32
CA VAL A 240 -15.94 -20.83 7.87
C VAL A 240 -14.94 -21.93 7.54
N SER A 241 -13.78 -21.97 8.21
CA SER A 241 -12.79 -23.01 7.94
C SER A 241 -13.33 -24.43 8.22
N THR A 242 -14.06 -24.62 9.33
CA THR A 242 -14.70 -25.90 9.66
C THR A 242 -15.83 -26.23 8.71
N LEU A 243 -16.63 -25.24 8.30
CA LEU A 243 -17.67 -25.40 7.27
C LEU A 243 -17.07 -25.92 5.95
N PHE A 244 -15.97 -25.31 5.48
CA PHE A 244 -15.27 -25.75 4.28
C PHE A 244 -14.75 -27.17 4.42
N LEU A 245 -14.04 -27.49 5.51
CA LEU A 245 -13.47 -28.82 5.73
C LEU A 245 -14.54 -29.90 5.89
N ASN A 246 -15.64 -29.62 6.60
CA ASN A 246 -16.74 -30.57 6.78
C ASN A 246 -17.50 -30.83 5.48
N THR A 247 -17.59 -29.83 4.60
CA THR A 247 -18.12 -30.02 3.24
C THR A 247 -17.25 -30.98 2.44
N ILE A 248 -15.94 -30.81 2.49
CA ILE A 248 -14.98 -31.66 1.76
C ILE A 248 -14.99 -33.09 2.32
N ARG A 249 -15.10 -33.25 3.64
CA ARG A 249 -15.16 -34.54 4.33
C ARG A 249 -16.52 -35.25 4.24
N GLY A 250 -17.53 -34.64 3.61
CA GLY A 250 -18.85 -35.23 3.46
C GLY A 250 -19.66 -35.35 4.76
N LYS A 251 -19.50 -34.41 5.71
CA LYS A 251 -20.27 -34.36 6.97
C LYS A 251 -21.39 -33.30 6.89
N PRO A 252 -22.61 -33.64 6.44
CA PRO A 252 -23.65 -32.67 6.14
C PRO A 252 -24.26 -32.00 7.37
N THR A 253 -24.34 -32.71 8.51
CA THR A 253 -24.89 -32.16 9.77
C THR A 253 -24.03 -31.02 10.31
N ASP A 254 -22.72 -31.25 10.39
CA ASP A 254 -21.77 -30.25 10.88
C ASP A 254 -21.66 -29.08 9.90
N MET A 255 -21.71 -29.36 8.58
CA MET A 255 -21.77 -28.32 7.55
C MET A 255 -22.99 -27.40 7.79
N LEU A 256 -24.19 -27.96 7.92
CA LEU A 256 -25.40 -27.16 8.11
C LEU A 256 -25.35 -26.34 9.40
N PHE A 257 -24.84 -26.92 10.50
CA PHE A 257 -24.68 -26.21 11.77
C PHE A 257 -23.79 -24.97 11.63
N TYR A 258 -22.57 -25.13 11.11
CA TYR A 258 -21.65 -24.00 10.96
C TYR A 258 -22.13 -22.98 9.92
N PHE A 259 -22.84 -23.41 8.87
CA PHE A 259 -23.44 -22.51 7.89
C PHE A 259 -24.56 -21.65 8.51
N LEU A 260 -25.48 -22.26 9.24
CA LEU A 260 -26.57 -21.54 9.92
C LEU A 260 -26.03 -20.61 11.00
N MET A 261 -24.97 -21.02 11.70
CA MET A 261 -24.29 -20.19 12.70
C MET A 261 -23.62 -18.96 12.07
N LEU A 262 -23.02 -19.11 10.89
CA LEU A 262 -22.50 -18.00 10.08
C LEU A 262 -23.60 -17.07 9.60
N LEU A 263 -24.68 -17.64 9.06
CA LEU A 263 -25.81 -16.88 8.52
C LEU A 263 -26.53 -16.07 9.62
N SER A 264 -26.79 -16.69 10.77
CA SER A 264 -27.43 -16.03 11.91
C SER A 264 -26.53 -14.93 12.49
N SER A 265 -25.22 -15.18 12.60
CA SER A 265 -24.25 -14.17 13.06
C SER A 265 -24.13 -12.99 12.10
N ALA A 266 -24.13 -13.25 10.79
CA ALA A 266 -24.13 -12.21 9.76
C ALA A 266 -25.41 -11.35 9.82
N GLY A 267 -26.57 -12.00 9.93
CA GLY A 267 -27.86 -11.32 10.09
C GLY A 267 -27.91 -10.48 11.36
N ALA A 268 -27.49 -11.04 12.49
CA ALA A 268 -27.41 -10.34 13.77
C ALA A 268 -26.48 -9.13 13.70
N SER A 269 -25.31 -9.28 13.07
CA SER A 269 -24.35 -8.18 12.87
C SER A 269 -24.97 -7.02 12.06
N TYR A 270 -25.65 -7.32 10.96
CA TYR A 270 -26.33 -6.32 10.14
C TYR A 270 -27.46 -5.61 10.89
N VAL A 271 -28.34 -6.37 11.56
CA VAL A 271 -29.46 -5.83 12.33
C VAL A 271 -28.96 -4.94 13.46
N PHE A 272 -27.91 -5.38 14.17
CA PHE A 272 -27.29 -4.60 15.24
C PHE A 272 -26.71 -3.28 14.70
N CYS A 273 -25.97 -3.33 13.59
CA CYS A 273 -25.44 -2.12 12.96
C CYS A 273 -26.54 -1.16 12.53
N LYS A 274 -27.63 -1.68 11.97
CA LYS A 274 -28.79 -0.89 11.57
C LYS A 274 -29.43 -0.19 12.78
N TRP A 275 -29.65 -0.91 13.88
CA TRP A 275 -30.21 -0.36 15.12
C TRP A 275 -29.33 0.75 15.73
N VAL A 276 -28.01 0.59 15.66
CA VAL A 276 -27.06 1.63 16.09
C VAL A 276 -27.10 2.83 15.14
N ALA A 277 -27.16 2.58 13.82
CA ALA A 277 -27.17 3.61 12.79
C ALA A 277 -28.42 4.51 12.88
N GLU A 278 -29.59 3.93 13.13
CA GLU A 278 -30.85 4.67 13.35
C GLU A 278 -30.70 5.78 14.40
N LYS A 279 -29.89 5.54 15.44
CA LYS A 279 -29.69 6.49 16.55
C LYS A 279 -28.56 7.48 16.33
N ILE A 280 -27.47 7.06 15.68
CA ILE A 280 -26.19 7.77 15.70
C ILE A 280 -25.82 8.37 14.35
N TYR A 281 -26.27 7.77 13.25
CA TYR A 281 -25.71 8.04 11.92
C TYR A 281 -25.94 9.47 11.45
N TYR A 282 -27.18 9.96 11.54
CA TYR A 282 -27.53 11.32 11.12
C TYR A 282 -26.81 12.41 11.94
N GLU A 283 -26.76 12.26 13.26
CA GLU A 283 -26.05 13.18 14.15
C GLU A 283 -24.53 13.18 13.86
N SER A 284 -23.96 12.02 13.61
CA SER A 284 -22.53 11.88 13.28
C SER A 284 -22.20 12.49 11.92
N TRP A 285 -23.11 12.34 10.95
CA TRP A 285 -22.97 12.96 9.63
C TRP A 285 -23.07 14.49 9.71
N THR A 286 -24.03 15.07 10.42
CA THR A 286 -24.11 16.54 10.55
C THR A 286 -22.90 17.13 11.28
N LYS A 287 -22.40 16.47 12.32
CA LYS A 287 -21.12 16.82 12.97
C LYS A 287 -19.93 16.79 12.02
N SER A 288 -19.98 15.92 11.01
CA SER A 288 -18.92 15.81 10.00
C SER A 288 -18.83 17.01 9.05
N LEU A 289 -19.96 17.69 8.79
CA LEU A 289 -20.03 18.82 7.86
C LEU A 289 -19.49 20.12 8.46
N ASN A 290 -19.56 20.30 9.77
CA ASN A 290 -19.14 21.54 10.42
C ASN A 290 -17.65 21.79 10.18
N LYS A 291 -17.27 22.86 9.46
CA LYS A 291 -15.86 23.28 9.31
C LYS A 291 -15.43 24.08 10.55
N VAL A 292 -14.58 23.50 11.39
CA VAL A 292 -13.83 24.19 12.45
C VAL A 292 -12.51 24.55 11.80
N SER A 293 -12.18 25.85 11.84
CA SER A 293 -10.88 26.37 11.44
C SER A 293 -9.77 25.63 12.19
N GLY A 294 -8.88 24.97 11.44
CA GLY A 294 -7.70 24.33 12.03
C GLY A 294 -6.79 25.37 12.68
N ARG A 295 -6.06 24.98 13.72
CA ARG A 295 -5.00 25.82 14.30
C ARG A 295 -3.92 26.10 13.25
N PRO A 296 -3.39 27.33 13.16
CA PRO A 296 -2.34 27.64 12.20
C PRO A 296 -1.04 26.91 12.56
N VAL A 297 -0.47 26.17 11.59
CA VAL A 297 0.88 25.60 11.71
C VAL A 297 1.89 26.73 11.48
N ARG A 298 2.73 27.02 12.47
CA ARG A 298 3.76 28.07 12.41
C ARG A 298 5.15 27.48 12.66
N PHE A 299 6.13 27.81 11.82
CA PHE A 299 7.52 27.39 11.95
C PHE A 299 8.40 28.57 12.35
N LEU A 300 8.17 29.14 13.54
CA LEU A 300 8.79 30.39 14.00
C LEU A 300 10.32 30.41 13.88
N MET A 301 11.00 29.29 14.17
CA MET A 301 12.46 29.20 14.09
C MET A 301 12.96 29.18 12.64
N LEU A 302 12.27 28.44 11.77
CA LEU A 302 12.61 28.34 10.35
C LEU A 302 12.30 29.65 9.60
N GLU A 303 11.20 30.31 9.97
CA GLU A 303 10.81 31.63 9.45
C GLU A 303 11.86 32.70 9.79
N LYS A 304 12.43 32.67 11.00
CA LYS A 304 13.52 33.55 11.41
C LYS A 304 14.84 33.25 10.68
N LEU A 305 15.18 31.98 10.48
CA LEU A 305 16.41 31.53 9.82
C LEU A 305 16.43 31.81 8.32
N LEU A 306 15.35 31.47 7.61
CA LEU A 306 15.25 31.64 6.16
C LEU A 306 14.89 33.07 5.76
N GLY A 307 14.13 33.77 6.61
CA GLY A 307 13.56 35.08 6.28
C GLY A 307 12.62 35.06 5.07
N THR A 308 12.09 36.22 4.71
CA THR A 308 11.14 36.40 3.59
C THR A 308 11.73 37.14 2.39
N ARG A 309 13.04 37.39 2.38
CA ARG A 309 13.73 38.20 1.36
C ARG A 309 13.82 37.51 -0.02
N SER A 310 13.84 36.18 -0.05
CA SER A 310 13.89 35.40 -1.29
C SER A 310 12.57 34.69 -1.55
N MET A 311 12.07 34.78 -2.78
CA MET A 311 10.86 34.05 -3.20
C MET A 311 11.00 32.53 -3.02
N PHE A 312 12.21 31.99 -3.18
CA PHE A 312 12.51 30.58 -2.91
C PHE A 312 12.16 30.19 -1.46
N ASN A 313 12.55 31.02 -0.49
CA ASN A 313 12.30 30.75 0.93
C ASN A 313 10.81 30.83 1.26
N VAL A 314 10.09 31.75 0.61
CA VAL A 314 8.62 31.89 0.78
C VAL A 314 7.89 30.66 0.24
N LEU A 315 8.26 30.18 -0.95
CA LEU A 315 7.69 28.97 -1.55
C LEU A 315 8.01 27.73 -0.69
N LEU A 316 9.24 27.60 -0.21
CA LEU A 316 9.66 26.50 0.66
C LEU A 316 8.87 26.50 1.97
N LEU A 317 8.72 27.65 2.64
CA LEU A 317 7.92 27.78 3.87
C LEU A 317 6.43 27.53 3.64
N ARG A 318 5.90 27.88 2.46
CA ARG A 318 4.52 27.56 2.07
C ARG A 318 4.35 26.05 1.95
N ASP A 319 5.24 25.38 1.24
CA ASP A 319 5.16 23.94 0.98
C ASP A 319 5.31 23.11 2.25
N LEU A 320 6.26 23.48 3.12
CA LEU A 320 6.40 22.85 4.44
C LEU A 320 5.12 22.99 5.28
N ARG A 321 4.49 24.17 5.28
CA ARG A 321 3.22 24.38 6.00
C ARG A 321 2.08 23.56 5.41
N LEU A 322 1.99 23.46 4.08
CA LEU A 322 0.98 22.65 3.41
C LEU A 322 1.16 21.16 3.71
N PHE A 323 2.40 20.68 3.68
CA PHE A 323 2.76 19.30 3.95
C PHE A 323 2.40 18.88 5.39
N TRP A 324 2.79 19.66 6.38
CA TRP A 324 2.46 19.39 7.78
C TRP A 324 0.97 19.56 8.11
N ARG A 325 0.26 20.41 7.34
CA ARG A 325 -1.19 20.54 7.46
C ARG A 325 -1.93 19.37 6.81
N ASP A 326 -1.31 18.68 5.85
CA ASP A 326 -1.88 17.50 5.22
C ASP A 326 -1.39 16.20 5.88
N VAL A 327 -2.13 15.77 6.90
CA VAL A 327 -1.90 14.50 7.62
C VAL A 327 -1.83 13.30 6.67
N SER A 328 -2.52 13.33 5.51
CA SER A 328 -2.50 12.21 4.55
C SER A 328 -1.18 12.09 3.80
N GLN A 329 -0.41 13.17 3.68
CA GLN A 329 0.89 13.15 3.01
C GLN A 329 1.96 12.68 4.00
N TRP A 330 2.00 13.24 5.21
CA TRP A 330 3.00 12.83 6.21
C TRP A 330 2.76 11.41 6.75
N SER A 331 1.51 10.95 6.82
CA SER A 331 1.18 9.58 7.23
C SER A 331 1.80 8.52 6.32
N GLN A 332 1.92 8.80 5.03
CA GLN A 332 2.50 7.87 4.06
C GLN A 332 4.01 7.68 4.27
N ILE A 333 4.71 8.62 4.91
CA ILE A 333 6.12 8.44 5.29
C ILE A 333 6.25 7.29 6.29
N PHE A 334 5.35 7.20 7.28
CA PHE A 334 5.36 6.10 8.25
C PHE A 334 5.16 4.74 7.57
N LEU A 335 4.36 4.67 6.51
CA LEU A 335 4.20 3.43 5.74
C LEU A 335 5.51 3.01 5.07
N PHE A 336 6.22 3.93 4.40
CA PHE A 336 7.51 3.64 3.79
C PHE A 336 8.58 3.30 4.83
N LEU A 337 8.58 4.00 5.97
CA LEU A 337 9.46 3.71 7.09
C LEU A 337 9.19 2.30 7.64
N ALA A 338 7.92 1.91 7.82
CA ALA A 338 7.54 0.58 8.29
C ALA A 338 8.00 -0.52 7.31
N ILE A 339 7.82 -0.32 6.00
CA ILE A 339 8.34 -1.24 4.98
C ILE A 339 9.86 -1.35 5.08
N GLY A 340 10.56 -0.23 5.25
CA GLY A 340 12.00 -0.19 5.48
C GLY A 340 12.39 -1.03 6.70
N VAL A 341 11.79 -0.78 7.85
CA VAL A 341 12.06 -1.51 9.10
C VAL A 341 11.79 -3.02 8.96
N ILE A 342 10.69 -3.42 8.36
CA ILE A 342 10.39 -4.85 8.11
C ILE A 342 11.48 -5.49 7.25
N TYR A 343 11.89 -4.81 6.18
CA TYR A 343 13.01 -5.26 5.35
C TYR A 343 14.32 -5.38 6.15
N MET A 344 14.62 -4.39 7.00
CA MET A 344 15.80 -4.43 7.86
C MET A 344 15.82 -5.63 8.81
N PHE A 345 14.66 -6.01 9.38
CA PHE A 345 14.56 -7.22 10.19
C PHE A 345 14.79 -8.49 9.35
N ASN A 346 14.24 -8.54 8.13
CA ASN A 346 14.41 -9.67 7.22
C ASN A 346 15.87 -9.83 6.72
N LEU A 347 16.63 -8.75 6.60
CA LEU A 347 18.05 -8.80 6.20
C LEU A 347 18.90 -9.66 7.14
N LYS A 348 18.56 -9.69 8.44
CA LYS A 348 19.27 -10.54 9.43
C LYS A 348 19.09 -12.01 9.11
N SER A 349 17.91 -12.42 8.64
CA SER A 349 17.61 -13.79 8.20
C SER A 349 18.36 -14.13 6.89
N PHE A 350 18.37 -13.21 5.92
CA PHE A 350 19.11 -13.40 4.66
C PHE A 350 20.62 -13.61 4.86
N ARG A 351 21.23 -12.90 5.82
CA ARG A 351 22.65 -13.08 6.14
C ARG A 351 22.99 -14.48 6.65
N LEU A 352 22.05 -15.17 7.29
CA LEU A 352 22.27 -16.54 7.78
C LEU A 352 22.32 -17.57 6.64
N GLN A 353 21.71 -17.26 5.49
CA GLN A 353 21.60 -18.17 4.35
C GLN A 353 22.69 -17.97 3.29
N THR A 354 23.32 -16.79 3.21
CA THR A 354 24.30 -16.46 2.17
C THR A 354 25.60 -15.93 2.77
N SER A 355 26.74 -16.50 2.35
CA SER A 355 28.08 -16.15 2.86
C SER A 355 28.67 -14.86 2.27
N SER A 356 28.15 -14.36 1.14
CA SER A 356 28.68 -13.16 0.46
C SER A 356 28.02 -11.87 0.94
N THR A 357 28.73 -11.11 1.78
CA THR A 357 28.32 -9.78 2.24
C THR A 357 28.27 -8.73 1.13
N VAL A 358 29.09 -8.91 0.08
CA VAL A 358 29.13 -8.02 -1.10
C VAL A 358 27.82 -8.07 -1.87
N LEU A 359 27.36 -9.29 -2.19
CA LEU A 359 26.12 -9.49 -2.96
C LEU A 359 24.91 -8.94 -2.21
N ILE A 360 24.83 -9.19 -0.89
CA ILE A 360 23.74 -8.67 -0.05
C ILE A 360 23.78 -7.14 0.00
N SER A 361 24.96 -6.52 -0.02
CA SER A 361 25.10 -5.05 -0.02
C SER A 361 24.61 -4.42 -1.32
N PHE A 362 24.83 -5.05 -2.48
CA PHE A 362 24.30 -4.58 -3.76
C PHE A 362 22.78 -4.76 -3.88
N ILE A 363 22.26 -5.89 -3.40
CA ILE A 363 20.80 -6.11 -3.31
C ILE A 363 20.17 -5.04 -2.40
N ASN A 364 20.83 -4.72 -1.29
CA ASN A 364 20.40 -3.66 -0.38
C ASN A 364 20.44 -2.26 -1.02
N LEU A 365 21.46 -1.97 -1.82
CA LEU A 365 21.52 -0.74 -2.60
C LEU A 365 20.35 -0.63 -3.60
N GLY A 366 20.02 -1.73 -4.29
CA GLY A 366 18.86 -1.80 -5.19
C GLY A 366 17.54 -1.65 -4.46
N PHE A 367 17.40 -2.25 -3.28
CA PHE A 367 16.21 -2.06 -2.44
C PHE A 367 16.08 -0.60 -1.98
N ALA A 368 17.16 0.02 -1.50
CA ALA A 368 17.16 1.42 -1.12
C ALA A 368 16.76 2.32 -2.31
N GLY A 369 17.36 2.10 -3.48
CA GLY A 369 17.00 2.80 -4.72
C GLY A 369 15.53 2.61 -5.11
N PHE A 370 14.99 1.40 -4.96
CA PHE A 370 13.57 1.12 -5.18
C PHE A 370 12.65 1.89 -4.23
N VAL A 371 12.96 1.92 -2.92
CA VAL A 371 12.17 2.65 -1.92
C VAL A 371 12.20 4.15 -2.18
N ILE A 372 13.37 4.71 -2.53
CA ILE A 372 13.52 6.12 -2.89
C ILE A 372 12.72 6.42 -4.17
N ALA A 373 12.81 5.56 -5.19
CA ALA A 373 12.04 5.73 -6.43
C ALA A 373 10.53 5.71 -6.14
N ALA A 374 10.06 4.77 -5.32
CA ALA A 374 8.65 4.60 -4.97
C ALA A 374 8.11 5.76 -4.11
N THR A 375 8.97 6.34 -3.29
CA THR A 375 8.66 7.55 -2.52
C THR A 375 8.64 8.76 -3.47
N GLY A 376 9.58 8.84 -4.40
CA GLY A 376 9.66 9.87 -5.44
C GLY A 376 8.39 9.94 -6.32
N VAL A 377 7.82 8.81 -6.76
CA VAL A 377 6.57 8.83 -7.56
C VAL A 377 5.36 9.31 -6.76
N ARG A 378 5.37 9.16 -5.42
CA ARG A 378 4.23 9.54 -4.57
C ARG A 378 4.30 11.00 -4.10
N PHE A 379 5.49 11.52 -3.85
CA PHE A 379 5.67 12.85 -3.28
C PHE A 379 6.28 13.85 -4.27
N SER A 380 7.40 13.48 -4.88
CA SER A 380 8.19 14.40 -5.72
C SER A 380 7.61 14.57 -7.12
N PHE A 381 7.17 13.48 -7.75
CA PHE A 381 6.57 13.52 -9.09
C PHE A 381 5.25 14.33 -9.11
N PRO A 382 4.31 14.15 -8.16
CA PRO A 382 3.08 14.94 -8.15
C PRO A 382 3.26 16.38 -7.68
N ALA A 383 4.41 16.76 -7.12
CA ALA A 383 4.60 18.02 -6.39
C ALA A 383 4.19 19.28 -7.19
N ILE A 384 4.38 19.26 -8.50
CA ILE A 384 3.99 20.36 -9.41
C ILE A 384 2.51 20.25 -9.77
N SER A 385 2.01 19.05 -10.01
CA SER A 385 0.59 18.81 -10.29
C SER A 385 -0.32 19.21 -9.12
N LEU A 386 0.20 19.10 -7.88
CA LEU A 386 -0.52 19.44 -6.65
C LEU A 386 -0.69 20.95 -6.43
N GLU A 387 0.00 21.82 -7.16
CA GLU A 387 -0.36 23.24 -7.22
C GLU A 387 -1.79 23.43 -7.79
N GLY A 388 -2.24 22.46 -8.59
CA GLY A 388 -3.61 22.33 -9.04
C GLY A 388 -4.12 23.57 -9.79
N LYS A 389 -5.36 23.95 -9.49
CA LYS A 389 -6.02 25.12 -10.08
C LYS A 389 -5.38 26.46 -9.71
N GLY A 390 -4.52 26.50 -8.69
CA GLY A 390 -3.82 27.71 -8.28
C GLY A 390 -2.56 28.00 -9.11
N PHE A 391 -2.13 27.09 -9.98
CA PHE A 391 -0.86 27.22 -10.71
C PHE A 391 -0.77 28.48 -11.57
N TRP A 392 -1.89 28.98 -12.12
CA TRP A 392 -1.89 30.23 -12.91
C TRP A 392 -1.37 31.43 -12.09
N LEU A 393 -1.64 31.46 -10.77
CA LEU A 393 -1.19 32.54 -9.89
C LEU A 393 0.33 32.54 -9.73
N LEU A 394 0.93 31.34 -9.67
CA LEU A 394 2.38 31.18 -9.63
C LEU A 394 3.02 31.57 -10.96
N LYS A 395 2.36 31.30 -12.08
CA LYS A 395 2.84 31.69 -13.41
C LYS A 395 2.79 33.21 -13.62
N ALA A 396 1.78 33.89 -13.05
CA ALA A 396 1.62 35.34 -13.13
C ALA A 396 2.55 36.13 -12.18
N ALA A 397 3.18 35.46 -11.22
CA ALA A 397 4.04 36.11 -10.25
C ALA A 397 5.40 36.52 -10.85
N PRO A 398 6.03 37.62 -10.37
CA PRO A 398 7.23 38.20 -10.97
C PRO A 398 8.51 37.45 -10.56
N TYR A 399 8.57 36.14 -10.81
CA TYR A 399 9.76 35.32 -10.59
C TYR A 399 9.90 34.23 -11.66
N PRO A 400 11.13 33.79 -11.99
CA PRO A 400 11.33 32.79 -13.04
C PRO A 400 10.85 31.41 -12.59
N MET A 401 10.29 30.61 -13.51
CA MET A 401 9.84 29.24 -13.25
C MET A 401 10.97 28.32 -12.74
N LYS A 402 12.22 28.66 -13.06
CA LYS A 402 13.41 28.00 -12.51
C LYS A 402 13.45 28.03 -10.99
N THR A 403 12.98 29.12 -10.35
CA THR A 403 12.93 29.23 -8.89
C THR A 403 11.92 28.25 -8.29
N LEU A 404 10.75 28.10 -8.92
CA LEU A 404 9.75 27.11 -8.51
C LEU A 404 10.30 25.69 -8.66
N LEU A 405 10.89 25.36 -9.81
CA LEU A 405 11.42 24.03 -10.05
C LEU A 405 12.58 23.69 -9.11
N ALA A 406 13.47 24.65 -8.85
CA ALA A 406 14.56 24.49 -7.90
C ALA A 406 14.04 24.28 -6.46
N GLU A 407 13.01 25.02 -6.06
CA GLU A 407 12.37 24.84 -4.76
C GLU A 407 11.84 23.41 -4.61
N LYS A 408 11.05 22.93 -5.59
CA LYS A 408 10.52 21.56 -5.61
C LYS A 408 11.60 20.48 -5.60
N PHE A 409 12.70 20.74 -6.30
CA PHE A 409 13.85 19.84 -6.30
C PHE A 409 14.46 19.73 -4.91
N TRP A 410 14.76 20.85 -4.24
CA TRP A 410 15.40 20.83 -2.91
C TRP A 410 14.46 20.35 -1.80
N THR A 411 13.18 20.70 -1.85
CA THR A 411 12.17 20.20 -0.91
C THR A 411 11.94 18.70 -1.05
N SER A 412 12.16 18.13 -2.24
CA SER A 412 12.12 16.68 -2.48
C SER A 412 13.44 15.97 -2.15
N TYR A 413 14.57 16.56 -2.54
CA TYR A 413 15.90 15.94 -2.43
C TYR A 413 16.29 15.70 -0.98
N ILE A 414 16.13 16.69 -0.11
CA ILE A 414 16.59 16.61 1.29
C ILE A 414 15.90 15.47 2.05
N PRO A 415 14.55 15.33 2.05
CA PRO A 415 13.89 14.22 2.72
C PRO A 415 14.19 12.86 2.09
N LEU A 416 14.29 12.77 0.76
CA LEU A 416 14.62 11.51 0.08
C LEU A 416 16.05 11.07 0.39
N LEU A 417 17.00 12.01 0.48
CA LEU A 417 18.38 11.73 0.83
C LEU A 417 18.48 11.24 2.27
N ALA A 418 17.82 11.93 3.20
CA ALA A 418 17.76 11.50 4.59
C ALA A 418 17.19 10.08 4.72
N LEU A 419 16.11 9.77 3.98
CA LEU A 419 15.54 8.43 3.95
C LEU A 419 16.51 7.38 3.40
N GLY A 420 17.16 7.67 2.27
CA GLY A 420 18.12 6.76 1.64
C GLY A 420 19.34 6.49 2.51
N GLU A 421 19.95 7.54 3.04
CA GLU A 421 21.12 7.45 3.92
C GLU A 421 20.80 6.68 5.20
N VAL A 422 19.67 6.97 5.86
CA VAL A 422 19.25 6.22 7.04
C VAL A 422 19.12 4.74 6.71
N LEU A 423 18.48 4.38 5.59
CA LEU A 423 18.32 2.98 5.19
C LEU A 423 19.67 2.29 4.95
N VAL A 424 20.60 2.93 4.22
CA VAL A 424 21.90 2.31 3.89
C VAL A 424 22.88 2.28 5.07
N ILE A 425 22.93 3.33 5.89
CA ILE A 425 23.74 3.37 7.10
C ILE A 425 23.28 2.27 8.07
N THR A 426 21.98 2.21 8.35
CA THR A 426 21.45 1.25 9.32
C THR A 426 21.58 -0.19 8.82
N SER A 427 21.32 -0.45 7.54
CA SER A 427 21.47 -1.79 6.96
C SER A 427 22.94 -2.21 6.88
N GLY A 428 23.85 -1.30 6.53
CA GLY A 428 25.28 -1.55 6.52
C GLY A 428 25.84 -1.92 7.90
N ILE A 429 25.36 -1.27 8.96
CA ILE A 429 25.70 -1.60 10.36
C ILE A 429 25.16 -2.99 10.73
N LEU A 430 23.90 -3.30 10.42
CA LEU A 430 23.29 -4.60 10.73
C LEU A 430 23.97 -5.77 9.99
N LEU A 431 24.40 -5.54 8.75
CA LEU A 431 25.09 -6.51 7.92
C LEU A 431 26.58 -6.67 8.30
N LYS A 432 27.12 -5.78 9.15
CA LYS A 432 28.55 -5.71 9.51
C LYS A 432 29.45 -5.69 8.28
N VAL A 433 29.10 -4.84 7.33
CA VAL A 433 29.81 -4.73 6.04
C VAL A 433 31.20 -4.10 6.24
N ASN A 434 32.17 -4.49 5.41
CA ASN A 434 33.48 -3.84 5.38
C ASN A 434 33.35 -2.33 5.18
N ARG A 435 34.21 -1.54 5.85
CA ARG A 435 34.21 -0.06 5.81
C ARG A 435 34.18 0.48 4.37
N GLU A 436 34.88 -0.21 3.48
CA GLU A 436 35.00 0.03 2.06
C GLU A 436 33.66 0.10 1.31
N ILE A 437 32.88 -0.96 1.42
CA ILE A 437 31.58 -1.10 0.78
C ILE A 437 30.55 -0.20 1.47
N PHE A 438 30.73 0.04 2.77
CA PHE A 438 29.88 0.94 3.54
C PHE A 438 29.93 2.38 3.00
N PHE A 439 31.11 2.98 2.86
CA PHE A 439 31.25 4.33 2.31
C PHE A 439 30.86 4.42 0.84
N THR A 440 31.16 3.38 0.06
CA THR A 440 30.72 3.28 -1.34
C THR A 440 29.19 3.27 -1.43
N GLY A 441 28.52 2.54 -0.54
CA GLY A 441 27.06 2.48 -0.46
C GLY A 441 26.44 3.84 -0.12
N MET A 442 27.00 4.58 0.84
CA MET A 442 26.55 5.94 1.18
C MET A 442 26.68 6.88 -0.03
N PHE A 443 27.87 6.91 -0.65
CA PHE A 443 28.11 7.74 -1.83
C PHE A 443 27.21 7.35 -3.01
N ALA A 444 26.99 6.06 -3.24
CA ALA A 444 26.09 5.57 -4.27
C ALA A 444 24.65 6.03 -4.02
N VAL A 445 24.14 5.94 -2.80
CA VAL A 445 22.79 6.42 -2.48
C VAL A 445 22.66 7.92 -2.61
N PHE A 446 23.69 8.69 -2.25
CA PHE A 446 23.71 10.12 -2.49
C PHE A 446 23.48 10.47 -3.97
N LEU A 447 24.21 9.80 -4.88
CA LEU A 447 24.07 9.98 -6.34
C LEU A 447 22.76 9.41 -6.90
N ILE A 448 22.33 8.23 -6.42
CA ILE A 448 21.05 7.62 -6.81
C ILE A 448 19.91 8.58 -6.45
N THR A 449 19.92 9.15 -5.24
CA THR A 449 18.87 10.05 -4.79
C THR A 449 18.83 11.34 -5.61
N LEU A 450 20.00 11.87 -5.96
CA LEU A 450 20.11 13.08 -6.79
C LEU A 450 19.55 12.85 -8.21
N GLY A 451 19.87 11.70 -8.82
CA GLY A 451 19.30 11.26 -10.10
C GLY A 451 17.78 11.07 -10.05
N LEU A 452 17.30 10.31 -9.05
CA LEU A 452 15.88 10.01 -8.88
C LEU A 452 15.04 11.26 -8.60
N THR A 453 15.55 12.21 -7.82
CA THR A 453 14.84 13.47 -7.55
C THR A 453 14.72 14.31 -8.83
N GLY A 454 15.80 14.37 -9.63
CA GLY A 454 15.79 15.08 -10.90
C GLY A 454 14.79 14.49 -11.90
N LEU A 455 14.75 13.15 -12.00
CA LEU A 455 13.74 12.43 -12.78
C LEU A 455 12.33 12.71 -12.27
N ALA A 456 12.09 12.60 -10.96
CA ALA A 456 10.76 12.75 -10.38
C ALA A 456 10.20 14.16 -10.64
N VAL A 457 10.96 15.19 -10.26
CA VAL A 457 10.53 16.59 -10.39
C VAL A 457 10.50 17.02 -11.86
N GLY A 458 11.50 16.64 -12.66
CA GLY A 458 11.58 17.01 -14.07
C GLY A 458 10.50 16.36 -14.94
N MET A 459 10.25 15.06 -14.76
CA MET A 459 9.16 14.38 -15.46
C MET A 459 7.79 14.80 -14.92
N GLY A 460 7.67 15.05 -13.62
CA GLY A 460 6.46 15.61 -13.00
C GLY A 460 6.09 16.99 -13.55
N ALA A 461 7.11 17.80 -13.85
CA ALA A 461 6.95 19.10 -14.53
C ALA A 461 6.56 18.96 -16.00
N SER A 462 7.05 17.92 -16.68
CA SER A 462 6.81 17.66 -18.11
C SER A 462 5.42 17.07 -18.37
N TYR A 463 4.85 16.37 -17.40
CA TYR A 463 3.52 15.74 -17.50
C TYR A 463 2.58 16.16 -16.35
N PRO A 464 2.29 17.47 -16.17
CA PRO A 464 1.51 17.93 -15.03
C PRO A 464 0.03 17.62 -15.21
N LYS A 465 -0.62 17.20 -14.12
CA LYS A 465 -2.07 16.98 -14.04
C LYS A 465 -2.72 17.88 -12.97
N PHE A 466 -2.91 19.15 -13.30
CA PHE A 466 -3.49 20.15 -12.39
C PHE A 466 -4.96 19.90 -11.99
N LYS A 467 -5.69 19.04 -12.73
CA LYS A 467 -7.09 18.70 -12.42
C LYS A 467 -7.23 17.50 -11.47
N ALA A 468 -6.14 16.80 -11.16
CA ALA A 468 -6.16 15.64 -10.27
C ALA A 468 -6.46 16.06 -8.82
N LYS A 469 -7.33 15.32 -8.13
CA LYS A 469 -7.70 15.62 -6.74
C LYS A 469 -6.77 14.95 -5.73
N ASN A 470 -6.14 13.84 -6.12
CA ASN A 470 -5.30 13.03 -5.25
C ASN A 470 -3.89 12.84 -5.83
N PRO A 471 -2.82 12.92 -5.01
CA PRO A 471 -1.45 12.63 -5.46
C PRO A 471 -1.29 11.23 -6.08
N ALA A 472 -2.02 10.24 -5.56
CA ALA A 472 -1.99 8.86 -6.05
C ALA A 472 -2.49 8.72 -7.50
N GLU A 473 -3.47 9.53 -7.91
CA GLU A 473 -3.97 9.56 -9.29
C GLU A 473 -2.91 10.09 -10.26
N VAL A 474 -2.09 11.04 -9.81
CA VAL A 474 -0.98 11.60 -10.58
C VAL A 474 0.15 10.57 -10.70
N GLY A 475 0.48 9.87 -9.61
CA GLY A 475 1.49 8.80 -9.64
C GLY A 475 1.10 7.61 -10.53
N GLY A 476 -0.20 7.27 -10.61
CA GLY A 476 -0.72 6.24 -11.51
C GLY A 476 -0.96 6.71 -12.95
N SER A 477 -0.55 7.93 -13.29
CA SER A 477 -0.65 8.44 -14.66
C SER A 477 0.43 7.88 -15.57
N TYR A 478 0.26 8.05 -16.89
CA TYR A 478 1.28 7.70 -17.88
C TYR A 478 2.67 8.25 -17.53
N GLY A 479 2.76 9.53 -17.13
CA GLY A 479 4.04 10.13 -16.74
C GLY A 479 4.66 9.50 -15.49
N GLY A 480 3.82 9.10 -14.52
CA GLY A 480 4.28 8.41 -13.30
C GLY A 480 4.80 7.00 -13.58
N ILE A 481 4.15 6.27 -14.49
CA ILE A 481 4.63 4.94 -14.95
C ILE A 481 5.97 5.09 -15.68
N MET A 482 6.09 6.07 -16.60
CA MET A 482 7.33 6.33 -17.32
C MET A 482 8.47 6.71 -16.38
N TYR A 483 8.21 7.58 -15.39
CA TYR A 483 9.16 7.88 -14.32
C TYR A 483 9.64 6.60 -13.65
N MET A 484 8.72 5.69 -13.32
CA MET A 484 9.06 4.48 -12.58
C MET A 484 9.97 3.54 -13.40
N VAL A 485 9.71 3.40 -14.70
CA VAL A 485 10.57 2.63 -15.61
C VAL A 485 11.98 3.24 -15.67
N PHE A 486 12.10 4.56 -15.88
CA PHE A 486 13.40 5.22 -15.94
C PHE A 486 14.13 5.23 -14.60
N ALA A 487 13.39 5.37 -13.49
CA ALA A 487 13.95 5.33 -12.13
C ALA A 487 14.55 3.96 -11.82
N LEU A 488 13.82 2.87 -12.10
CA LEU A 488 14.33 1.52 -11.87
C LEU A 488 15.46 1.16 -12.84
N GLY A 489 15.37 1.59 -14.10
CA GLY A 489 16.46 1.46 -15.06
C GLY A 489 17.72 2.18 -14.60
N TYR A 490 17.60 3.41 -14.10
CA TYR A 490 18.71 4.18 -13.54
C TYR A 490 19.32 3.50 -12.33
N VAL A 491 18.51 3.02 -11.38
CA VAL A 491 19.00 2.26 -10.20
C VAL A 491 19.74 1.00 -10.64
N GLY A 492 19.19 0.23 -11.59
CA GLY A 492 19.85 -0.96 -12.14
C GLY A 492 21.19 -0.66 -12.82
N LEU A 493 21.24 0.39 -13.65
CA LEU A 493 22.48 0.85 -14.28
C LEU A 493 23.51 1.33 -13.26
N MET A 494 23.09 2.05 -12.23
CA MET A 494 23.98 2.48 -11.14
C MET A 494 24.59 1.28 -10.43
N ILE A 495 23.78 0.26 -10.09
CA ILE A 495 24.30 -0.97 -9.46
C ILE A 495 25.28 -1.68 -10.39
N PHE A 496 24.93 -1.83 -11.67
CA PHE A 496 25.80 -2.47 -12.65
C PHE A 496 27.15 -1.77 -12.80
N LEU A 497 27.15 -0.43 -12.87
CA LEU A 497 28.39 0.36 -12.93
C LEU A 497 29.22 0.21 -11.65
N LEU A 498 28.58 -0.01 -10.50
CA LEU A 498 29.23 -0.14 -9.19
C LEU A 498 29.72 -1.57 -8.86
N ASP A 499 29.29 -2.61 -9.58
CA ASP A 499 29.33 -4.03 -9.18
C ASP A 499 30.73 -4.65 -8.96
N ARG A 500 31.85 -3.98 -9.29
CA ARG A 500 33.18 -4.49 -8.88
C ARG A 500 34.34 -3.50 -8.97
N GLN A 501 34.29 -2.55 -9.89
CA GLN A 501 35.44 -1.70 -10.23
C GLN A 501 35.40 -0.35 -9.51
N ALA A 502 34.21 0.25 -9.33
CA ALA A 502 34.04 1.47 -8.54
C ALA A 502 34.46 1.29 -7.07
N VAL A 503 34.19 0.11 -6.49
CA VAL A 503 34.64 -0.26 -5.14
C VAL A 503 36.17 -0.24 -5.09
N GLN A 504 36.87 -0.82 -6.08
CA GLN A 504 38.33 -0.80 -6.13
C GLN A 504 38.91 0.62 -6.26
N PHE A 505 38.22 1.51 -6.97
CA PHE A 505 38.63 2.90 -7.18
C PHE A 505 38.48 3.78 -5.94
N LEU A 506 37.34 3.69 -5.23
CA LEU A 506 37.12 4.46 -4.00
C LEU A 506 38.13 4.08 -2.90
N LEU A 507 38.63 2.84 -2.93
CA LEU A 507 39.66 2.34 -2.02
C LEU A 507 41.05 2.85 -2.31
N PHE A 508 41.34 3.18 -3.56
CA PHE A 508 42.58 3.86 -3.92
C PHE A 508 42.58 5.31 -3.41
N ILE A 509 41.48 6.05 -3.62
CA ILE A 509 41.36 7.44 -3.12
C ILE A 509 41.39 7.51 -1.59
N ALA A 510 40.77 6.53 -0.92
CA ALA A 510 40.79 6.42 0.54
C ALA A 510 42.15 5.89 1.10
N GLY A 511 43.12 5.57 0.23
CA GLY A 511 44.49 5.21 0.61
C GLY A 511 44.72 3.74 1.00
N PHE A 512 43.78 2.83 0.71
CA PHE A 512 43.79 1.44 1.17
C PHE A 512 44.37 0.41 0.18
N LYS A 513 44.59 0.75 -1.11
CA LYS A 513 45.23 -0.13 -2.11
C LYS A 513 46.16 0.64 -3.08
N GLN A 514 47.23 -0.03 -3.54
CA GLN A 514 48.31 0.56 -4.37
C GLN A 514 48.22 0.30 -5.89
N THR A 515 47.41 -0.64 -6.38
CA THR A 515 47.36 -1.03 -7.81
C THR A 515 46.04 -0.64 -8.51
N TYR A 516 46.18 -0.19 -9.76
CA TYR A 516 45.17 0.51 -10.57
C TYR A 516 44.59 -0.35 -11.71
N ASN A 517 43.36 -0.05 -12.13
CA ASN A 517 42.78 -0.48 -13.41
C ASN A 517 42.07 0.72 -14.06
N LEU A 518 42.32 0.99 -15.34
CA LEU A 518 41.71 2.09 -16.13
C LEU A 518 40.16 2.03 -16.10
N GLU A 519 39.62 0.82 -16.05
CA GLU A 519 38.18 0.53 -16.04
C GLU A 519 37.45 1.13 -14.82
N ALA A 520 38.17 1.32 -13.71
CA ALA A 520 37.62 1.87 -12.48
C ALA A 520 37.32 3.38 -12.58
N TRP A 521 38.17 4.14 -13.31
CA TRP A 521 37.91 5.54 -13.65
C TRP A 521 36.73 5.68 -14.60
N ILE A 522 36.62 4.79 -15.58
CA ILE A 522 35.50 4.76 -16.53
C ILE A 522 34.19 4.52 -15.78
N SER A 523 34.18 3.62 -14.80
CA SER A 523 33.01 3.35 -13.97
C SER A 523 32.59 4.58 -13.16
N VAL A 524 33.50 5.26 -12.45
CA VAL A 524 33.14 6.44 -11.64
C VAL A 524 32.78 7.65 -12.49
N ALA A 525 33.52 7.93 -13.57
CA ALA A 525 33.16 8.97 -14.52
C ALA A 525 31.81 8.66 -15.18
N GLY A 526 31.57 7.41 -15.57
CA GLY A 526 30.30 6.94 -16.11
C GLY A 526 29.14 7.13 -15.13
N THR A 527 29.36 6.84 -13.84
CA THR A 527 28.37 7.04 -12.78
C THR A 527 28.02 8.52 -12.63
N LEU A 528 29.02 9.40 -12.52
CA LEU A 528 28.80 10.84 -12.39
C LEU A 528 28.13 11.46 -13.63
N LEU A 529 28.56 11.06 -14.82
CA LEU A 529 27.96 11.52 -16.08
C LEU A 529 26.52 11.03 -16.23
N LEU A 530 26.24 9.78 -15.87
CA LEU A 530 24.90 9.22 -15.87
C LEU A 530 24.00 9.99 -14.88
N THR A 531 24.45 10.18 -13.65
CA THR A 531 23.72 10.97 -12.64
C THR A 531 23.47 12.39 -13.14
N PHE A 532 24.48 13.06 -13.69
CA PHE A 532 24.33 14.42 -14.23
C PHE A 532 23.31 14.46 -15.37
N TYR A 533 23.38 13.54 -16.32
CA TYR A 533 22.44 13.47 -17.45
C TYR A 533 21.00 13.21 -16.98
N VAL A 534 20.84 12.23 -16.08
CA VAL A 534 19.54 11.81 -15.52
C VAL A 534 18.93 12.90 -14.64
N THR A 535 19.72 13.73 -13.97
CA THR A 535 19.20 14.87 -13.20
C THR A 535 18.89 16.07 -14.09
N PHE A 536 19.82 16.47 -14.95
CA PHE A 536 19.73 17.74 -15.67
C PHE A 536 18.74 17.71 -16.84
N ASN A 537 18.71 16.63 -17.62
CA ASN A 537 17.88 16.57 -18.82
C ASN A 537 16.37 16.61 -18.52
N PRO A 538 15.84 15.83 -17.56
CA PRO A 538 14.42 15.92 -17.18
C PRO A 538 14.06 17.28 -16.59
N LEU A 539 14.93 17.88 -15.76
CA LEU A 539 14.68 19.21 -15.20
C LEU A 539 14.64 20.29 -16.27
N LYS A 540 15.54 20.23 -17.27
CA LYS A 540 15.54 21.16 -18.41
C LYS A 540 14.27 21.02 -19.25
N ASN A 541 13.84 19.80 -19.54
CA ASN A 541 12.62 19.55 -20.30
C ASN A 541 11.37 19.98 -19.53
N GLY A 542 11.35 19.71 -18.22
CA GLY A 542 10.31 20.16 -17.32
C GLY A 542 10.20 21.68 -17.25
N LEU A 543 11.33 22.39 -17.15
CA LEU A 543 11.36 23.85 -17.14
C LEU A 543 10.80 24.44 -18.44
N LYS A 544 11.27 23.95 -19.59
CA LYS A 544 10.76 24.38 -20.91
C LYS A 544 9.26 24.19 -21.03
N PHE A 545 8.75 23.04 -20.58
CA PHE A 545 7.32 22.76 -20.60
C PHE A 545 6.54 23.75 -19.73
N LEU A 546 6.99 24.02 -18.50
CA LEU A 546 6.31 24.95 -17.59
C LEU A 546 6.29 26.39 -18.12
N GLU A 547 7.36 26.84 -18.76
CA GLU A 547 7.43 28.17 -19.39
C GLU A 547 6.41 28.28 -20.54
N GLN A 548 6.32 27.25 -21.39
CA GLN A 548 5.41 27.19 -22.54
C GLN A 548 3.96 26.85 -22.16
N TYR A 549 3.71 26.36 -20.95
CA TYR A 549 2.39 25.85 -20.57
C TYR A 549 1.33 26.95 -20.46
N GLU A 550 0.39 27.00 -21.39
CA GLU A 550 -0.78 27.89 -21.34
C GLU A 550 -1.99 27.17 -20.75
N TRP A 551 -2.73 27.85 -19.89
CA TRP A 551 -3.96 27.31 -19.30
C TRP A 551 -5.01 27.12 -20.40
N LYS A 552 -5.37 25.85 -20.66
CA LYS A 552 -6.46 25.46 -21.57
C LYS A 552 -7.77 25.21 -20.85
#